data_AF-A0A124ISJ4-F1
#
_entry.id   AF-A0A124ISJ4-F1
#
_cell.length_a   1.000
_cell.length_b   1.000
_cell.length_c   1.000
_cell.angle_alpha   90.00
_cell.angle_beta   90.00
_cell.angle_gamma   90.00
#
_symmetry.space_group_name_H-M   'P 1'
#
loop_
_entity.id
_entity.type
_entity.pdbx_description
1 polymer ?
#
loop_
_entity_poly.entity_id
_entity_poly.type
_entity_poly.pdbx_seq_one_letter_code
_entity_poly.pdbx_strand_id
1 'polypeptide(L)' 'ACRSTLEDPLFIEEGDNVWLGCDRCALYVRMSKRDVRRYWSYTSRRVLWRDLLRDLYSSFREAAD' A
#
# COMPACT_ATOMS: atom_id res chain seq x y z
N ALA A 1 -3.99 -0.47 14.98
CA ALA A 1 -3.57 -0.83 13.60
C ALA A 1 -4.16 -2.18 13.24
N CYS A 2 -4.89 -2.28 12.13
CA CYS A 2 -5.49 -3.55 11.69
C CYS A 2 -4.39 -4.56 11.37
N ARG A 3 -4.35 -5.66 12.12
CA ARG A 3 -3.36 -6.73 11.93
C ARG A 3 -3.58 -7.50 10.62
N SER A 4 -4.79 -7.46 10.06
CA SER A 4 -5.18 -8.16 8.83
C SER A 4 -4.73 -7.50 7.53
N THR A 5 -4.32 -6.22 7.55
CA THR A 5 -3.82 -5.52 6.34
C THR A 5 -2.53 -6.15 5.80
N LEU A 6 -1.84 -6.96 6.61
CA LEU A 6 -0.56 -7.59 6.28
C LEU A 6 -0.70 -8.95 5.57
N GLU A 7 -1.84 -9.63 5.68
CA GLU A 7 -2.01 -11.00 5.16
C GLU A 7 -2.68 -11.01 3.77
N ASP A 8 -3.69 -10.18 3.54
CA ASP A 8 -4.38 -10.05 2.24
C ASP A 8 -4.90 -8.61 2.02
N PRO A 9 -4.04 -7.67 1.57
CA PRO A 9 -4.48 -6.35 1.19
C PRO A 9 -5.33 -6.43 -0.08
N LEU A 10 -6.47 -5.75 -0.07
CA LEU A 10 -7.34 -5.62 -1.23
C LEU A 10 -6.71 -4.62 -2.19
N PHE A 11 -6.51 -5.07 -3.43
CA PHE A 11 -5.85 -4.33 -4.50
C PHE A 11 -6.86 -4.02 -5.60
N ILE A 12 -7.11 -2.74 -5.85
CA ILE A 12 -8.02 -2.30 -6.91
C ILE A 12 -7.26 -1.34 -7.82
N GLU A 13 -7.19 -1.66 -9.12
CA GLU A 13 -6.68 -0.73 -10.13
C GLU A 13 -7.81 0.10 -10.69
N GLU A 14 -7.67 1.42 -10.63
CA GLU A 14 -8.65 2.36 -11.17
C GLU A 14 -7.91 3.41 -12.00
N GLY A 15 -7.93 3.23 -13.32
CA GLY A 15 -7.21 4.08 -14.26
C GLY A 15 -5.70 4.11 -13.97
N ASP A 16 -5.17 5.30 -13.70
CA ASP A 16 -3.77 5.55 -13.33
C ASP A 16 -3.48 5.40 -11.82
N ASN A 17 -4.50 5.07 -11.02
CA ASN A 17 -4.38 4.90 -9.58
C ASN A 17 -4.54 3.44 -9.17
N VAL A 18 -4.00 3.16 -7.99
CA VAL A 18 -4.09 1.90 -7.28
C VAL A 18 -4.63 2.21 -5.89
N TRP A 19 -5.66 1.48 -5.51
CA TRP A 19 -6.20 1.51 -4.16
C TRP A 19 -5.69 0.29 -3.40
N LEU A 20 -5.12 0.56 -2.23
CA LEU A 20 -4.57 -0.44 -1.32
C LEU A 20 -5.31 -0.34 -0.02
N GLY A 21 -6.00 -1.40 0.38
CA GLY A 21 -6.78 -1.33 1.60
C GLY A 21 -7.10 -2.66 2.22
N CYS A 22 -7.89 -2.60 3.28
CA CYS A 22 -8.50 -3.77 3.88
C CYS A 22 -9.99 -3.50 4.03
N ASP A 23 -10.81 -4.34 3.41
CA ASP A 23 -12.26 -4.18 3.45
C ASP A 23 -12.81 -4.27 4.89
N ARG A 24 -12.21 -5.15 5.70
CA ARG A 24 -12.56 -5.27 7.13
C ARG A 24 -12.33 -3.99 7.93
N CYS A 25 -11.37 -3.17 7.51
CA CYS A 25 -10.97 -1.97 8.22
C CYS A 25 -11.50 -0.70 7.54
N ALA A 26 -12.12 -0.84 6.36
CA ALA A 26 -12.55 0.24 5.47
C ALA A 26 -11.47 1.31 5.23
N LEU A 27 -10.19 0.93 5.37
CA LEU A 27 -9.06 1.82 5.19
C LEU A 27 -8.46 1.56 3.83
N TYR A 28 -8.49 2.59 2.98
CA TYR A 28 -8.00 2.55 1.63
C TYR A 28 -7.03 3.70 1.42
N VAL A 29 -5.84 3.38 0.92
CA VAL A 29 -4.82 4.34 0.51
C VAL A 29 -4.80 4.37 -1.01
N ARG A 30 -5.04 5.56 -1.56
CA ARG A 30 -4.92 5.82 -3.00
C ARG A 30 -3.49 6.18 -3.34
N MET A 31 -2.89 5.50 -4.31
CA MET A 31 -1.56 5.79 -4.82
C MET A 31 -1.57 5.83 -6.35
N SER A 32 -0.71 6.65 -6.95
CA SER A 32 -0.54 6.59 -8.40
C SER A 32 0.27 5.35 -8.78
N LYS A 33 0.03 4.79 -9.98
CA LYS A 33 0.84 3.68 -10.52
C LYS A 33 2.32 4.03 -10.62
N ARG A 34 2.64 5.33 -10.78
CA ARG A 34 4.03 5.82 -10.81
C ARG A 34 4.70 5.70 -9.45
N ASP A 35 3.98 5.98 -8.37
CA ASP A 35 4.52 5.86 -7.01
C ASP A 35 4.70 4.39 -6.62
N VAL A 36 3.74 3.54 -6.96
CA VAL A 36 3.82 2.08 -6.69
C VAL A 36 5.00 1.45 -7.42
N ARG A 37 5.38 1.94 -8.60
CA ARG A 37 6.56 1.44 -9.34
C ARG A 37 7.86 1.55 -8.54
N ARG A 38 7.98 2.50 -7.61
CA ARG A 38 9.16 2.61 -6.73
C ARG A 38 9.36 1.36 -5.86
N TYR A 39 8.29 0.63 -5.60
CA TYR A 39 8.28 -0.59 -4.79
C TYR A 39 8.21 -1.86 -5.65
N TRP A 40 8.41 -1.78 -6.97
CA TRP A 40 8.41 -2.94 -7.84
C TRP A 40 9.75 -3.68 -7.79
N SER A 41 9.74 -4.96 -7.40
CA SER A 41 10.89 -5.84 -7.56
C SER A 41 10.91 -6.40 -8.98
N TYR A 42 11.91 -5.99 -9.77
CA TYR A 42 12.15 -6.54 -11.10
C TYR A 42 12.62 -8.01 -11.04
N THR A 43 13.36 -8.39 -10.00
CA THR A 43 13.84 -9.76 -9.78
C THR A 43 12.69 -10.72 -9.47
N SER A 44 11.77 -10.29 -8.60
CA SER A 44 10.64 -11.11 -8.13
C SER A 44 9.38 -10.92 -8.99
N ARG A 45 9.39 -9.95 -9.93
CA ARG A 45 8.25 -9.50 -10.74
C ARG A 45 6.99 -9.24 -9.92
N ARG A 46 7.16 -8.65 -8.73
CA ARG A 46 6.09 -8.40 -7.74
C ARG A 46 6.34 -7.08 -7.03
N VAL A 47 5.27 -6.44 -6.55
CA VAL A 47 5.37 -5.28 -5.66
C VAL A 47 5.82 -5.73 -4.28
N LEU A 48 6.78 -5.01 -3.72
CA LEU A 48 7.26 -5.15 -2.34
C LEU A 48 6.30 -4.43 -1.39
N TRP A 49 5.14 -5.03 -1.16
CA TRP A 49 4.05 -4.45 -0.35
C TRP A 49 4.48 -4.09 1.07
N ARG A 50 5.38 -4.88 1.66
CA ARG A 50 5.87 -4.64 3.02
C ARG A 50 6.67 -3.34 3.13
N ASP A 51 7.51 -3.03 2.14
CA ASP A 51 8.29 -1.80 2.12
C ASP A 51 7.39 -0.58 1.88
N LEU A 52 6.43 -0.70 0.96
CA LEU A 52 5.43 0.34 0.70
C LEU A 52 4.60 0.66 1.95
N LEU A 53 4.08 -0.37 2.62
CA LEU A 53 3.29 -0.18 3.84
C LEU A 53 4.12 0.41 4.98
N ARG A 54 5.39 0.00 5.11
CA ARG A 54 6.29 0.56 6.12
C ARG A 54 6.49 2.05 5.90
N ASP A 55 6.76 2.47 4.67
CA ASP A 55 6.96 3.89 4.33
C ASP A 55 5.69 4.71 4.58
N LEU A 56 4.52 4.17 4.20
CA LEU A 56 3.23 4.78 4.50
C LEU A 56 3.02 4.96 6.01
N TYR A 57 3.24 3.91 6.79
CA TYR A 57 3.06 3.97 8.24
C TYR A 57 4.04 4.93 8.92
N SER A 58 5.28 5.05 8.45
CA SER A 58 6.21 6.06 8.98
C SER A 58 5.69 7.47 8.71
N SER A 59 5.23 7.76 7.50
CA SER A 59 4.68 9.08 7.17
C SER A 59 3.40 9.40 7.95
N PHE A 60 2.52 8.41 8.18
CA PHE A 60 1.34 8.60 9.02
C PHE A 60 1.69 8.84 10.49
N ARG A 61 2.72 8.18 11.01
CA ARG A 61 3.17 8.38 12.39
C ARG A 61 3.77 9.77 12.56
N GLU A 62 4.58 10.22 11.62
CA GLU A 62 5.14 11.58 11.62
C GLU A 62 4.09 12.68 11.45
N ALA A 63 2.97 12.41 10.77
CA ALA A 63 1.87 13.35 10.62
C ALA A 63 0.91 13.40 11.84
N ALA A 64 1.07 12.48 12.80
CA ALA A 64 0.21 12.36 13.99
C ALA A 64 0.88 12.88 15.28
N ASP A 65 2.17 13.22 15.22
CA ASP A 65 2.93 13.98 16.22
C ASP A 65 2.87 15.49 15.90
#